data_AF-A0A5M3XQS7-F1
#
_entry.id   AF-A0A5M3XQS7-F1
#
_cell.length_a   1.000
_cell.length_b   1.000
_cell.length_c   1.000
_cell.angle_alpha   90.00
_cell.angle_beta   90.00
_cell.angle_gamma   90.00
#
_symmetry.space_group_name_H-M   'P 1'
#
loop_
_entity.id
_entity.type
_entity.pdbx_description
1 polymer ?
#
loop_
_entity_poly.entity_id
_entity_poly.type
_entity_poly.pdbx_seq_one_letter_code
_entity_poly.pdbx_strand_id
1 'polypeptide(L)'
;MDPAMSGTATRFENMCRNANAALASCEGYFIHRMSFDIVNDRDALEISLRRGPEWPDITISLEGLYHLSISKPPDSAACFVDEISVRHLPELPHPWPDGFTIVRRFPGQTELALLRVVGPMEIEVVASILTVLTAMSDNLAATEPTV
;
A
#
# COMPACT_ATOMS: atom_id res chain seq x y z
N MET A 1 -26.79 -15.95 23.24
CA MET A 1 -26.07 -14.68 23.51
C MET A 1 -24.61 -15.08 23.55
N ASP A 2 -23.98 -15.17 22.38
CA ASP A 2 -22.61 -15.66 22.26
C ASP A 2 -21.64 -14.54 22.63
N PRO A 3 -20.60 -14.84 23.45
CA PRO A 3 -19.59 -13.87 23.77
C PRO A 3 -18.73 -13.66 22.53
N ALA A 4 -18.54 -12.39 22.16
CA ALA A 4 -17.60 -11.99 21.12
C ALA A 4 -16.22 -12.59 21.45
N MET A 5 -15.82 -13.60 20.67
CA MET A 5 -14.43 -14.03 20.58
C MET A 5 -13.66 -12.87 19.97
N SER A 6 -13.09 -12.00 20.80
CA SER A 6 -11.93 -11.20 20.39
C SER A 6 -10.79 -12.16 20.09
N GLY A 7 -10.83 -12.74 18.88
CA GLY A 7 -9.73 -13.51 18.32
C GLY A 7 -8.51 -12.60 18.22
N THR A 8 -7.36 -13.12 18.61
CA THR A 8 -6.07 -12.45 18.40
C THR A 8 -5.89 -12.14 16.92
N ALA A 9 -5.55 -10.88 16.61
CA ALA A 9 -5.33 -10.43 15.23
C ALA A 9 -4.32 -11.34 14.51
N THR A 10 -4.63 -11.70 13.27
CA THR A 10 -3.78 -12.59 12.45
C THR A 10 -2.44 -11.91 12.14
N ARG A 11 -1.45 -12.70 11.72
CA ARG A 11 -0.15 -12.14 11.28
C ARG A 11 -0.35 -11.15 10.13
N PHE A 12 -1.25 -11.47 9.20
CA PHE A 12 -1.51 -10.63 8.03
C PHE A 12 -2.28 -9.36 8.39
N GLU A 13 -3.24 -9.44 9.31
CA GLU A 13 -3.92 -8.26 9.87
C GLU A 13 -2.93 -7.31 10.56
N ASN A 14 -2.02 -7.86 11.39
CA ASN A 14 -0.98 -7.08 12.05
C ASN A 14 -0.03 -6.42 11.03
N MET A 15 0.31 -7.12 9.95
CA MET A 15 1.11 -6.57 8.85
C MET A 15 0.39 -5.41 8.16
N CYS A 16 -0.89 -5.56 7.83
CA CYS A 16 -1.71 -4.49 7.24
C CYS A 16 -1.80 -3.27 8.16
N ARG A 17 -2.00 -3.50 9.47
CA ARG A 17 -2.06 -2.42 10.47
C ARG A 17 -0.72 -1.67 10.58
N ASN A 18 0.39 -2.40 10.60
CA ASN A 18 1.73 -1.80 10.65
C ASN A 18 2.05 -1.02 9.36
N ALA A 19 1.69 -1.57 8.19
CA ALA A 19 1.82 -0.87 6.92
C ALA A 19 0.98 0.41 6.89
N ASN A 20 -0.28 0.36 7.34
CA ASN A 20 -1.13 1.54 7.44
C ASN A 20 -0.52 2.61 8.36
N ALA A 21 0.02 2.21 9.51
CA ALA A 21 0.69 3.13 10.43
C ALA A 21 1.96 3.76 9.83
N ALA A 22 2.77 2.96 9.12
CA ALA A 22 3.97 3.46 8.44
C ALA A 22 3.64 4.45 7.32
N LEU A 23 2.50 4.27 6.65
CA LEU A 23 2.07 5.11 5.55
C LEU A 23 1.29 6.35 6.00
N ALA A 24 0.81 6.41 7.25
CA ALA A 24 -0.05 7.49 7.74
C ALA A 24 0.57 8.90 7.63
N SER A 25 1.90 9.03 7.61
CA SER A 25 2.60 10.32 7.48
C SER A 25 3.03 10.66 6.05
N CYS A 26 2.54 9.94 5.03
CA CYS A 26 2.95 10.14 3.64
C CYS A 26 2.19 11.28 2.94
N GLU A 27 1.35 12.03 3.64
CA GLU A 27 0.74 13.25 3.08
C GLU A 27 1.83 14.19 2.54
N GLY A 28 1.66 14.65 1.30
CA GLY A 28 2.61 15.50 0.59
C GLY A 28 3.82 14.77 -0.01
N TYR A 29 3.88 13.44 0.08
CA TYR A 29 4.82 12.66 -0.73
C TYR A 29 4.36 12.63 -2.20
N PHE A 30 5.31 12.49 -3.12
CA PHE A 30 5.07 12.29 -4.54
C PHE A 30 5.27 10.83 -4.91
N ILE A 31 4.39 10.30 -5.75
CA ILE A 31 4.61 9.04 -6.45
C ILE A 31 5.73 9.28 -7.46
N HIS A 32 6.92 8.79 -7.12
CA HIS A 32 8.12 8.93 -7.94
C HIS A 32 8.18 7.91 -9.07
N ARG A 33 7.77 6.67 -8.78
CA ARG A 33 7.73 5.57 -9.75
C ARG A 33 6.60 4.62 -9.42
N MET A 34 5.96 4.08 -10.46
CA MET A 34 5.16 2.87 -10.38
C MET A 34 5.65 1.89 -11.43
N SER A 35 5.80 0.62 -11.06
CA SER A 35 6.14 -0.46 -11.98
C SER A 35 5.16 -1.61 -11.76
N PHE A 36 4.63 -2.11 -12.87
CA PHE A 36 3.79 -3.29 -12.91
C PHE A 36 4.57 -4.39 -13.64
N ASP A 37 4.79 -5.50 -12.97
CA ASP A 37 5.64 -6.60 -13.43
C ASP A 37 5.08 -7.95 -12.99
N ILE A 38 5.70 -9.03 -13.47
CA ILE A 38 5.41 -10.39 -13.01
C ILE A 38 6.60 -10.88 -12.18
N VAL A 39 6.36 -11.19 -10.90
CA VAL A 39 7.37 -11.68 -9.95
C VAL A 39 6.94 -13.04 -9.41
N ASN A 40 7.79 -14.06 -9.55
CA ASN A 40 7.49 -15.44 -9.12
C ASN A 40 6.13 -15.95 -9.63
N ASP A 41 5.85 -15.72 -10.92
CA ASP A 41 4.59 -16.09 -11.60
C ASP A 41 3.33 -15.40 -11.04
N ARG A 42 3.50 -14.22 -10.42
CA ARG A 42 2.40 -13.40 -9.89
C ARG A 42 2.50 -11.98 -10.41
N ASP A 43 1.35 -11.40 -10.74
CA ASP A 43 1.27 -9.97 -10.98
C ASP A 43 1.73 -9.22 -9.73
N ALA A 44 2.56 -8.20 -9.93
CA ALA A 44 3.16 -7.39 -8.89
C ALA A 44 3.10 -5.90 -9.27
N LEU A 45 2.85 -5.06 -8.27
CA LEU A 45 2.91 -3.61 -8.38
C LEU A 45 3.88 -3.07 -7.32
N GLU A 46 4.82 -2.26 -7.77
CA GLU A 46 5.70 -1.50 -6.90
C GLU A 46 5.43 0.00 -7.05
N ILE A 47 5.21 0.69 -5.93
CA ILE A 47 5.00 2.13 -5.85
C ILE A 47 6.12 2.72 -4.99
N SER A 48 6.91 3.63 -5.55
CA SER A 48 7.94 4.38 -4.81
C SER A 48 7.46 5.80 -4.55
N LEU A 49 7.51 6.23 -3.29
CA LEU A 49 7.13 7.55 -2.81
C LEU A 49 8.37 8.34 -2.36
N ARG A 50 8.42 9.62 -2.71
CA ARG A 50 9.48 10.56 -2.30
C ARG A 50 8.91 11.93 -1.96
N ARG A 51 9.45 12.59 -0.93
CA ARG A 51 9.08 13.97 -0.58
C ARG A 51 10.25 14.95 -0.71
N GLY A 52 11.47 14.48 -0.50
CA GLY A 52 12.68 15.28 -0.52
C GLY A 52 13.78 14.62 0.32
N PRO A 53 15.01 15.17 0.34
CA PRO A 53 16.17 14.53 0.94
C PRO A 53 16.10 14.39 2.47
N GLU A 54 15.32 15.24 3.14
CA GLU A 54 15.13 15.19 4.61
C GLU A 54 14.11 14.13 5.05
N TRP A 55 13.40 13.52 4.09
CA TRP A 55 12.33 12.57 4.33
C TRP A 55 12.75 11.20 3.80
N PRO A 56 12.40 10.10 4.48
CA PRO A 56 12.73 8.78 3.98
C PRO A 56 11.97 8.49 2.68
N ASP A 57 12.63 7.79 1.76
CA ASP A 57 12.00 7.17 0.61
C ASP A 57 11.17 5.97 1.08
N ILE A 58 10.00 5.77 0.48
CA ILE A 58 9.11 4.67 0.83
C ILE A 58 8.82 3.85 -0.42
N THR A 59 9.00 2.53 -0.34
CA THR A 59 8.63 1.60 -1.39
C THR A 59 7.53 0.68 -0.88
N ILE A 60 6.43 0.63 -1.61
CA ILE A 60 5.28 -0.24 -1.35
C ILE A 60 5.27 -1.29 -2.45
N SER A 61 5.42 -2.56 -2.07
CA SER A 61 5.37 -3.70 -2.98
C SER A 61 4.13 -4.54 -2.69
N LEU A 62 3.36 -4.82 -3.73
CA LEU A 62 2.15 -5.63 -3.69
C LEU A 62 2.32 -6.77 -4.68
N GLU A 63 2.10 -8.02 -4.24
CA GLU A 63 2.18 -9.20 -5.12
C GLU A 63 0.91 -10.05 -5.01
N GLY A 64 0.63 -10.81 -6.07
CA GLY A 64 -0.58 -11.62 -6.17
C GLY A 64 -1.81 -10.71 -6.19
N LEU A 65 -1.88 -9.88 -7.22
CA LEU A 65 -2.91 -8.86 -7.40
C LEU A 65 -4.26 -9.50 -7.77
N TYR A 66 -5.31 -9.05 -7.09
CA TYR A 66 -6.71 -9.37 -7.39
C TYR A 66 -7.43 -8.21 -8.08
N HIS A 67 -6.93 -6.99 -7.91
CA HIS A 67 -7.48 -5.79 -8.50
C HIS A 67 -6.40 -4.69 -8.55
N LEU A 68 -6.39 -3.94 -9.64
CA LEU A 68 -5.64 -2.70 -9.81
C LEU A 68 -6.50 -1.70 -10.59
N SER A 69 -6.76 -0.55 -9.99
CA SER A 69 -7.41 0.60 -10.63
C SER A 69 -6.53 1.83 -10.46
N ILE A 70 -6.37 2.57 -11.57
CA ILE A 70 -5.61 3.82 -11.63
C ILE A 70 -6.49 4.84 -12.35
N SER A 71 -6.82 5.93 -11.66
CA SER A 71 -7.56 7.05 -12.22
C SER A 71 -6.74 8.33 -12.10
N LYS A 72 -6.48 9.00 -13.22
CA LYS A 72 -5.71 10.25 -13.22
C LYS A 72 -6.17 11.19 -14.35
N PRO A 73 -6.06 12.52 -14.16
CA PRO A 73 -6.19 13.49 -15.24
C PRO A 73 -5.15 13.24 -16.35
N PRO A 74 -5.47 13.59 -17.61
CA PRO A 74 -4.58 13.37 -18.75
C PRO A 74 -3.22 14.08 -18.58
N ASP A 75 -3.21 15.29 -18.01
CA ASP A 75 -2.02 16.17 -17.99
C ASP A 75 -1.51 16.52 -16.57
N SER A 76 -1.73 15.65 -15.57
CA SER A 76 -1.19 15.93 -14.23
C SER A 76 0.33 15.73 -14.21
N ALA A 77 1.07 16.82 -14.07
CA ALA A 77 2.52 16.80 -13.86
C ALA A 77 2.92 16.43 -12.41
N ALA A 78 1.96 16.47 -11.47
CA ALA A 78 2.18 16.19 -10.06
C ALA A 78 1.26 15.06 -9.57
N CYS A 79 1.86 13.98 -9.08
CA CYS A 79 1.17 12.85 -8.46
C CYS A 79 1.49 12.81 -6.97
N PHE A 80 1.07 13.82 -6.21
CA PHE A 80 1.23 13.82 -4.77
C PHE A 80 0.14 13.01 -4.06
N VAL A 81 0.43 12.59 -2.84
CA VAL A 81 -0.45 11.82 -1.96
C VAL A 81 -1.14 12.79 -1.00
N ASP A 82 -2.47 12.85 -1.08
CA ASP A 82 -3.31 13.50 -0.07
C ASP A 82 -3.66 12.51 1.05
N GLU A 83 -4.03 11.28 0.68
CA GLU A 83 -4.33 10.21 1.63
C GLU A 83 -3.74 8.90 1.13
N ILE A 84 -3.17 8.11 2.03
CA ILE A 84 -2.80 6.73 1.76
C ILE A 84 -3.24 5.86 2.93
N SER A 85 -3.89 4.74 2.62
CA SER A 85 -4.35 3.80 3.65
C SER A 85 -4.25 2.37 3.18
N VAL A 86 -4.02 1.49 4.15
CA VAL A 86 -4.05 0.04 3.98
C VAL A 86 -5.14 -0.52 4.90
N ARG A 87 -6.01 -1.34 4.32
CA ARG A 87 -7.05 -2.06 5.06
C ARG A 87 -6.89 -3.55 4.89
N HIS A 88 -7.07 -4.28 5.99
CA HIS A 88 -7.13 -5.73 5.97
C HIS A 88 -8.49 -6.21 5.48
N LEU A 89 -8.50 -7.16 4.54
CA LEU A 89 -9.67 -7.85 4.04
C LEU A 89 -9.59 -9.33 4.47
N PRO A 90 -10.35 -9.76 5.49
CA PRO A 90 -10.20 -11.10 6.05
C PRO A 90 -10.74 -12.21 5.14
N GLU A 91 -10.25 -13.43 5.33
CA GLU A 91 -10.80 -14.61 4.67
C GLU A 91 -12.25 -14.92 5.09
N LEU A 92 -12.94 -15.75 4.30
CA LEU A 92 -14.26 -16.27 4.71
C LEU A 92 -14.11 -17.11 5.99
N PRO A 93 -15.09 -17.07 6.92
CA PRO A 93 -16.40 -16.43 6.81
C PRO A 93 -16.47 -14.98 7.30
N HIS A 94 -15.36 -14.38 7.72
CA HIS A 94 -15.38 -13.03 8.30
C HIS A 94 -15.83 -11.99 7.27
N PRO A 95 -16.66 -11.01 7.63
CA PRO A 95 -17.13 -10.00 6.69
C PRO A 95 -15.98 -9.08 6.26
N TRP A 96 -16.01 -8.65 5.00
CA TRP A 96 -15.21 -7.51 4.56
C TRP A 96 -15.86 -6.20 5.02
N PRO A 97 -15.10 -5.08 5.11
CA PRO A 97 -15.66 -3.77 5.41
C PRO A 97 -16.80 -3.40 4.45
N ASP A 98 -17.80 -2.68 4.97
CA ASP A 98 -19.00 -2.30 4.21
C ASP A 98 -18.64 -1.56 2.91
N GLY A 99 -19.38 -1.86 1.84
CA GLY A 99 -19.24 -1.22 0.54
C GLY A 99 -18.13 -1.77 -0.36
N PHE A 100 -17.29 -2.70 0.12
CA PHE A 100 -16.24 -3.28 -0.71
C PHE A 100 -16.75 -4.47 -1.54
N THR A 101 -17.05 -4.24 -2.83
CA THR A 101 -17.60 -5.25 -3.76
C THR A 101 -16.75 -5.49 -5.00
N ILE A 102 -15.56 -4.88 -5.06
CA ILE A 102 -14.74 -4.83 -6.27
C ILE A 102 -14.10 -6.19 -6.58
N VAL A 103 -13.75 -6.95 -5.54
CA VAL A 103 -13.18 -8.29 -5.67
C VAL A 103 -14.21 -9.33 -5.25
N ARG A 104 -14.37 -10.38 -6.07
CA ARG A 104 -15.24 -11.51 -5.74
C ARG A 104 -14.60 -12.36 -4.63
N ARG A 105 -15.41 -12.73 -3.63
CA ARG A 105 -15.02 -13.66 -2.56
C ARG A 105 -15.30 -15.11 -2.96
N PHE A 106 -14.41 -16.02 -2.59
CA PHE A 106 -14.62 -17.46 -2.83
C PHE A 106 -13.96 -18.35 -1.75
N PRO A 107 -14.44 -19.59 -1.53
CA PRO A 107 -13.84 -20.50 -0.56
C PRO A 107 -12.37 -20.81 -0.87
N GLY A 108 -11.51 -20.77 0.15
CA GLY A 108 -10.05 -20.99 -0.01
C GLY A 108 -9.26 -19.76 -0.43
N GLN A 109 -9.90 -18.60 -0.60
CA GLN A 109 -9.22 -17.32 -0.77
C GLN A 109 -8.56 -16.91 0.55
N THR A 110 -7.28 -16.54 0.49
CA THR A 110 -6.53 -16.05 1.66
C THR A 110 -6.95 -14.63 2.04
N GLU A 111 -6.50 -14.17 3.20
CA GLU A 111 -6.54 -12.75 3.58
C GLU A 111 -5.89 -11.86 2.51
N LEU A 112 -6.44 -10.65 2.31
CA LEU A 112 -5.96 -9.68 1.32
C LEU A 112 -5.75 -8.31 1.94
N ALA A 113 -4.88 -7.51 1.33
CA ALA A 113 -4.66 -6.10 1.65
C ALA A 113 -5.30 -5.22 0.57
N LEU A 114 -6.08 -4.23 1.01
CA LEU A 114 -6.57 -3.13 0.17
C LEU A 114 -5.67 -1.92 0.42
N LEU A 115 -4.86 -1.54 -0.56
CA LEU A 115 -4.16 -0.26 -0.59
C LEU A 115 -4.99 0.75 -1.36
N ARG A 116 -5.21 1.93 -0.76
CA ARG A 116 -5.82 3.08 -1.43
C ARG A 116 -4.90 4.29 -1.31
N VAL A 117 -4.62 4.91 -2.45
CA VAL A 117 -3.92 6.19 -2.54
C VAL A 117 -4.89 7.20 -3.17
N VAL A 118 -5.05 8.34 -2.54
CA VAL A 118 -5.89 9.45 -2.99
C VAL A 118 -5.01 10.68 -3.17
N GLY A 119 -5.26 11.39 -4.25
CA GLY A 119 -4.60 12.63 -4.62
C GLY A 119 -5.14 13.10 -5.97
N PRO A 120 -4.37 13.92 -6.72
CA PRO A 120 -4.67 14.17 -8.14
C PRO A 120 -4.75 12.88 -8.96
N MET A 121 -4.12 11.82 -8.49
CA MET A 121 -4.24 10.46 -9.00
C MET A 121 -4.80 9.57 -7.89
N GLU A 122 -5.80 8.77 -8.22
CA GLU A 122 -6.35 7.75 -7.33
C GLU A 122 -5.85 6.37 -7.76
N ILE A 123 -5.36 5.60 -6.78
CA ILE A 123 -4.91 4.22 -6.96
C ILE A 123 -5.64 3.35 -5.96
N GLU A 124 -6.21 2.25 -6.44
CA GLU A 124 -6.80 1.23 -5.60
C GLU A 124 -6.26 -0.14 -5.99
N VAL A 125 -5.68 -0.86 -5.03
CA VAL A 125 -5.02 -2.15 -5.26
C VAL A 125 -5.45 -3.16 -4.22
N VAL A 126 -5.76 -4.37 -4.67
CA VAL A 126 -6.02 -5.51 -3.79
C VAL A 126 -5.00 -6.58 -4.06
N ALA A 127 -4.30 -7.01 -3.02
CA ALA A 127 -3.21 -7.97 -3.14
C ALA A 127 -3.19 -8.97 -1.99
N SER A 128 -2.60 -10.14 -2.23
CA SER A 128 -2.39 -11.19 -1.22
C SER A 128 -1.08 -11.03 -0.44
N ILE A 129 -0.16 -10.20 -0.93
CA ILE A 129 1.11 -9.88 -0.29
C ILE A 129 1.29 -8.37 -0.31
N LEU A 130 1.73 -7.82 0.81
CA LEU A 130 2.06 -6.41 0.98
C LEU A 130 3.37 -6.28 1.76
N THR A 131 4.30 -5.51 1.22
CA THR A 131 5.54 -5.12 1.89
C THR A 131 5.69 -3.60 1.80
N VAL A 132 6.02 -2.97 2.93
CA VAL A 132 6.38 -1.56 2.98
C VAL A 132 7.82 -1.45 3.48
N LEU A 133 8.67 -0.81 2.69
CA LEU A 133 10.06 -0.54 3.00
C LEU A 133 10.25 0.96 3.14
N THR A 134 10.98 1.36 4.17
CA THR A 134 11.35 2.75 4.45
C THR A 134 12.86 2.84 4.49
N ALA A 135 13.45 3.69 3.65
CA ALA A 135 14.89 3.90 3.59
C ALA A 135 15.18 5.41 3.69
N MET A 136 16.20 5.80 4.45
CA MET A 136 16.65 7.19 4.45
C MET A 136 17.19 7.54 3.07
N SER A 137 16.83 8.72 2.55
CA SER A 137 17.34 9.18 1.27
C SER A 137 18.84 9.47 1.42
N ASP A 138 19.71 8.79 0.66
CA ASP A 138 21.18 8.82 0.78
C ASP A 138 21.83 10.19 0.43
N ASN A 139 21.04 11.24 0.22
CA ASN A 139 21.54 12.53 -0.28
C ASN A 139 22.28 13.39 0.78
N LEU A 140 22.44 12.88 2.00
CA LEU A 140 23.24 13.48 3.07
C LEU A 140 24.71 13.03 3.08
N ALA A 141 25.12 12.07 2.23
CA ALA A 141 26.49 11.57 2.19
C ALA A 141 27.48 12.41 1.35
N ALA A 142 27.03 13.50 0.70
CA ALA A 142 27.83 14.26 -0.26
C ALA A 142 28.19 15.69 0.18
N THR A 143 28.13 16.02 1.48
CA THR A 143 28.50 17.37 1.95
C THR A 143 29.37 17.30 3.21
N GLU A 144 30.50 16.60 3.14
CA GLU A 144 31.65 16.99 3.97
C GLU A 144 32.44 18.07 3.22
N PRO A 145 32.56 19.30 3.74
CA PRO A 145 33.47 20.29 3.19
C PRO A 145 34.89 19.87 3.52
N THR A 146 35.70 19.60 2.49
CA THR A 146 37.14 19.45 2.63
C THR A 146 37.72 20.76 3.18
N VAL A 147 38.25 20.71 4.40
CA VAL A 147 39.02 21.78 5.05
C VAL A 147 40.36 21.96 4.33
#